data_AF-A0A7Y2ZAS6-F1
#
_entry.id   AF-A0A7Y2ZAS6-F1
#
_cell.length_a   1.000
_cell.length_b   1.000
_cell.length_c   1.000
_cell.angle_alpha   90.00
_cell.angle_beta   90.00
_cell.angle_gamma   90.00
#
_symmetry.space_group_name_H-M   'P 1'
#
loop_
_entity.id
_entity.type
_entity.pdbx_description
1 polymer ?
#
loop_
_entity_poly.entity_id
_entity_poly.type
_entity_poly.pdbx_seq_one_letter_code
_entity_poly.pdbx_strand_id
1 'polypeptide(L)'
;MRIPDAASIRREATMAGAAREKKSSYLLYFLVLVLLLWFTPSLFALPSPTRDVLLHNSELHTHFHQKTTPEPLHKPVEVKQKESLRLDVTGASLSCTEDDCSHHRGCNLEIAYRLSAKIHQDLDVGTQVVCEAVLDYTTSHGYHLKSERCSSPATHILHHQDRIDSTLVVEFQFSPYEQVIDAEVGAIRCHLNKTEIILGSAN
;
A
#
# COMPACT_ATOMS: atom_id res chain seq x y z
N MET A 1 -54.90 45.68 0.61
CA MET A 1 -53.52 46.00 0.20
C MET A 1 -52.98 47.02 1.19
N ARG A 2 -51.82 46.75 1.80
CA ARG A 2 -51.05 47.58 2.77
C ARG A 2 -51.68 47.75 4.17
N ILE A 3 -51.02 47.60 5.33
CA ILE A 3 -49.62 47.38 5.78
C ILE A 3 -49.74 46.76 7.20
N PRO A 4 -48.89 45.79 7.63
CA PRO A 4 -48.87 45.30 9.00
C PRO A 4 -48.00 46.15 9.94
N ASP A 5 -48.34 46.03 11.22
CA ASP A 5 -47.89 46.77 12.39
C ASP A 5 -46.37 46.79 12.65
N ALA A 6 -45.94 47.96 13.12
CA ALA A 6 -44.69 48.15 13.83
C ALA A 6 -44.89 47.86 15.33
N ALA A 7 -44.33 46.76 15.82
CA ALA A 7 -44.07 46.61 17.25
C ALA A 7 -42.93 45.63 17.52
N SER A 8 -42.05 46.06 18.42
CA SER A 8 -41.16 45.21 19.22
C SER A 8 -39.82 44.77 18.62
N ILE A 9 -39.01 45.78 18.27
CA ILE A 9 -37.54 45.69 18.31
C ILE A 9 -37.09 45.84 19.78
N ARG A 10 -36.79 44.75 20.48
CA ARG A 10 -35.84 44.71 21.61
C ARG A 10 -35.66 43.29 22.17
N ARG A 11 -34.67 42.55 21.66
CA ARG A 11 -33.97 41.48 22.38
C ARG A 11 -32.50 41.59 22.02
N GLU A 12 -31.71 42.07 22.97
CA GLU A 12 -30.80 41.27 23.79
C GLU A 12 -29.37 41.47 23.27
N ALA A 13 -28.69 42.43 23.91
CA ALA A 13 -27.25 42.60 23.80
C ALA A 13 -26.59 41.50 24.63
N THR A 14 -26.18 40.42 23.98
CA THR A 14 -25.36 39.36 24.56
C THR A 14 -23.89 39.77 24.55
N MET A 15 -23.42 40.09 25.76
CA MET A 15 -22.11 39.76 26.33
C MET A 15 -20.93 39.62 25.36
N ALA A 16 -20.04 40.62 25.43
CA ALA A 16 -18.64 40.50 25.06
C ALA A 16 -17.95 39.40 25.89
N GLY A 17 -17.68 38.26 25.24
CA GLY A 17 -16.85 37.19 25.77
C GLY A 17 -15.37 37.46 25.49
N ALA A 18 -14.59 37.55 26.57
CA ALA A 18 -13.15 37.68 26.56
C ALA A 18 -12.48 36.47 25.89
N ALA A 19 -11.87 36.67 24.72
CA ALA A 19 -10.98 35.71 24.09
C ALA A 19 -9.55 36.26 24.14
N ARG A 20 -8.79 35.90 25.18
CA ARG A 20 -7.35 36.13 25.20
C ARG A 20 -6.63 34.98 25.91
N GLU A 21 -5.55 34.54 25.27
CA GLU A 21 -4.44 33.73 25.80
C GLU A 21 -4.61 32.21 25.96
N LYS A 22 -4.63 31.46 24.83
CA LYS A 22 -4.12 30.08 24.78
C LYS A 22 -3.41 29.71 23.46
N LYS A 23 -2.83 30.68 22.73
CA LYS A 23 -2.18 30.42 21.41
C LYS A 23 -0.64 30.43 21.43
N SER A 24 0.01 30.80 22.54
CA SER A 24 1.48 30.98 22.58
C SER A 24 2.27 29.68 22.79
N SER A 25 1.70 28.66 23.45
CA SER A 25 2.45 27.45 23.86
C SER A 25 2.69 26.45 22.72
N TYR A 26 1.78 26.35 21.74
CA TYR A 26 1.90 25.39 20.64
C TYR A 26 2.99 25.75 19.62
N LEU A 27 3.24 27.05 19.42
CA LEU A 27 4.30 27.54 18.52
C LEU A 27 5.70 27.18 19.02
N LEU A 28 5.92 27.24 20.33
CA LEU A 28 7.17 26.81 20.97
C LEU A 28 7.38 25.29 20.84
N TYR A 29 6.33 24.49 21.01
CA TYR A 29 6.41 23.04 20.80
C TYR A 29 6.75 22.67 19.36
N PHE A 30 6.14 23.34 18.38
CA PHE A 30 6.43 23.11 16.96
C PHE A 30 7.88 23.46 16.61
N LEU A 31 8.42 24.58 17.13
CA LEU A 31 9.81 24.97 16.91
C LEU A 31 10.82 23.97 17.51
N VAL A 32 10.54 23.42 18.70
CA VAL A 32 11.40 22.39 19.31
C VAL A 32 11.33 21.07 18.53
N LEU A 33 10.15 20.68 18.05
CA LEU A 33 9.98 19.46 17.24
C LEU A 33 10.74 19.55 15.91
N VAL A 34 10.68 20.71 15.25
CA VAL A 34 11.43 20.96 14.02
C VAL A 34 12.94 20.93 14.30
N LEU A 35 13.42 21.53 15.39
CA LEU A 35 14.85 21.46 15.73
C LEU A 35 15.35 20.02 15.99
N LEU A 36 14.53 19.17 16.61
CA LEU A 36 14.90 17.77 16.88
C LEU A 36 15.01 16.92 15.59
N LEU A 37 14.24 17.23 14.56
CA LEU A 37 14.26 16.49 13.29
C LEU A 37 15.47 16.82 12.40
N TRP A 38 16.18 17.93 12.67
CA TRP A 38 17.34 18.35 11.86
C TRP A 38 18.68 17.90 12.45
N PHE A 39 18.70 17.29 13.66
CA PHE A 39 19.92 16.90 14.37
C PHE A 39 20.15 15.38 14.50
N THR A 40 19.64 14.56 13.58
CA THR A 40 20.12 13.16 13.46
C THR A 40 20.96 12.99 12.19
N PRO A 41 22.29 13.26 12.25
CA PRO A 41 23.19 12.86 11.18
C PRO A 41 23.34 11.33 11.20
N SER A 42 22.75 10.69 10.21
CA SER A 42 23.22 9.49 9.51
C SER A 42 24.44 8.77 10.12
N LEU A 43 24.18 7.78 10.97
CA LEU A 43 25.10 6.67 11.25
C LEU A 43 24.64 5.45 10.43
N PHE A 44 24.98 5.42 9.15
CA PHE A 44 24.98 4.20 8.35
C PHE A 44 26.29 4.15 7.56
N ALA A 45 27.33 3.65 8.23
CA ALA A 45 28.53 3.15 7.58
C ALA A 45 28.23 1.75 7.04
N LEU A 46 28.09 1.63 5.72
CA LEU A 46 28.12 0.34 5.03
C LEU A 46 29.59 0.00 4.73
N PRO A 47 30.08 -1.20 5.07
CA PRO A 47 31.34 -1.70 4.51
C PRO A 47 31.14 -2.08 3.04
N SER A 48 32.04 -1.60 2.18
CA SER A 48 32.14 -1.95 0.78
C SER A 48 32.58 -3.41 0.58
N PRO A 49 32.00 -4.16 -0.39
CA PRO A 49 32.60 -5.41 -0.82
C PRO A 49 33.72 -5.12 -1.82
N THR A 50 34.93 -5.58 -1.50
CA THR A 50 36.07 -5.61 -2.41
C THR A 50 35.78 -6.54 -3.59
N ARG A 51 35.95 -5.99 -4.80
CA ARG A 51 36.23 -6.77 -6.01
C ARG A 51 37.62 -7.37 -5.85
N ASP A 52 37.73 -8.69 -5.98
CA ASP A 52 38.90 -9.30 -6.59
C ASP A 52 38.45 -10.33 -7.63
N VAL A 53 38.91 -10.07 -8.85
CA VAL A 53 38.78 -10.89 -10.04
C VAL A 53 40.09 -11.67 -10.15
N LEU A 54 40.03 -13.00 -10.15
CA LEU A 54 40.93 -13.78 -11.01
C LEU A 54 40.35 -15.18 -11.30
N LEU A 55 39.86 -15.32 -12.53
CA LEU A 55 39.80 -16.58 -13.26
C LEU A 55 41.24 -17.03 -13.60
N HIS A 56 41.62 -18.28 -13.33
CA HIS A 56 42.21 -19.16 -14.35
C HIS A 56 42.31 -20.63 -13.89
N ASN A 57 41.83 -21.51 -14.78
CA ASN A 57 41.89 -22.98 -14.77
C ASN A 57 43.31 -23.59 -14.80
N SER A 58 43.48 -24.75 -14.14
CA SER A 58 44.10 -25.99 -14.66
C SER A 58 44.04 -27.09 -13.57
N GLU A 59 43.22 -28.13 -13.75
CA GLU A 59 43.63 -29.51 -14.09
C GLU A 59 44.80 -30.10 -13.26
N LEU A 60 44.58 -31.15 -12.47
CA LEU A 60 44.68 -32.57 -12.90
C LEU A 60 44.95 -33.55 -11.72
N HIS A 61 44.12 -34.61 -11.65
CA HIS A 61 44.29 -35.94 -11.00
C HIS A 61 44.46 -36.04 -9.46
N THR A 62 43.73 -36.91 -8.75
CA THR A 62 43.72 -38.38 -8.90
C THR A 62 42.50 -39.02 -8.21
N HIS A 63 42.02 -40.13 -8.77
CA HIS A 63 40.97 -40.99 -8.25
C HIS A 63 41.33 -41.62 -6.89
N PHE A 64 40.39 -41.68 -5.93
CA PHE A 64 40.12 -42.88 -5.14
C PHE A 64 38.73 -42.82 -4.47
N HIS A 65 38.06 -43.98 -4.44
CA HIS A 65 36.66 -44.22 -4.11
C HIS A 65 36.17 -43.73 -2.74
N GLN A 66 35.01 -43.07 -2.67
CA GLN A 66 33.96 -43.41 -1.69
C GLN A 66 32.58 -42.81 -2.04
N LYS A 67 31.65 -43.69 -2.42
CA LYS A 67 30.22 -43.74 -2.08
C LYS A 67 29.61 -42.46 -1.44
N THR A 68 28.70 -41.80 -2.14
CA THR A 68 27.25 -41.61 -1.83
C THR A 68 26.74 -40.50 -2.75
N THR A 69 25.80 -40.80 -3.64
CA THR A 69 25.09 -39.82 -4.46
C THR A 69 24.29 -38.87 -3.56
N PRO A 70 24.54 -37.55 -3.56
CA PRO A 70 23.56 -36.58 -3.08
C PRO A 70 22.70 -36.19 -4.27
N GLU A 71 21.51 -36.75 -4.31
CA GLU A 71 20.38 -36.24 -5.08
C GLU A 71 20.20 -34.75 -4.75
N PRO A 72 20.20 -33.81 -5.71
CA PRO A 72 19.86 -32.42 -5.43
C PRO A 72 18.34 -32.30 -5.30
N LEU A 73 17.78 -32.86 -4.24
CA LEU A 73 16.39 -32.69 -3.85
C LEU A 73 16.22 -31.38 -3.08
N HIS A 74 16.32 -30.24 -3.74
CA HIS A 74 15.97 -28.93 -3.16
C HIS A 74 15.16 -28.11 -4.17
N LYS A 75 14.06 -28.68 -4.67
CA LYS A 75 13.02 -27.90 -5.37
C LYS A 75 11.57 -28.41 -5.35
N PRO A 76 11.05 -29.07 -4.29
CA PRO A 76 9.60 -29.29 -4.19
C PRO A 76 8.86 -28.35 -3.21
N VAL A 77 9.55 -27.57 -2.37
CA VAL A 77 8.88 -26.86 -1.26
C VAL A 77 8.13 -25.60 -1.73
N GLU A 78 8.76 -24.73 -2.52
CA GLU A 78 8.12 -23.49 -3.01
C GLU A 78 6.88 -23.75 -3.87
N VAL A 79 6.93 -24.76 -4.75
CA VAL A 79 5.84 -25.04 -5.69
C VAL A 79 4.60 -25.56 -4.95
N LYS A 80 4.79 -26.43 -3.97
CA LYS A 80 3.69 -27.05 -3.21
C LYS A 80 3.02 -26.07 -2.23
N GLN A 81 3.74 -25.03 -1.80
CA GLN A 81 3.20 -24.02 -0.89
C GLN A 81 2.42 -22.91 -1.59
N LYS A 82 2.80 -22.53 -2.82
CA LYS A 82 1.98 -21.59 -3.60
C LYS A 82 0.57 -22.15 -3.85
N GLU A 83 0.44 -23.49 -3.93
CA GLU A 83 -0.86 -24.18 -3.99
C GLU A 83 -1.64 -24.14 -2.65
N SER A 84 -0.97 -23.91 -1.52
CA SER A 84 -1.62 -23.81 -0.21
C SER A 84 -2.16 -22.43 0.14
N LEU A 85 -1.72 -21.39 -0.58
CA LEU A 85 -2.21 -20.03 -0.41
C LEU A 85 -3.29 -19.72 -1.45
N ARG A 86 -4.40 -19.17 -0.99
CA ARG A 86 -5.51 -18.76 -1.85
C ARG A 86 -5.85 -17.31 -1.59
N LEU A 87 -5.85 -16.53 -2.67
CA LEU A 87 -6.24 -15.13 -2.71
C LEU A 87 -7.55 -15.02 -3.50
N ASP A 88 -8.61 -14.57 -2.83
CA ASP A 88 -9.90 -14.29 -3.46
C ASP A 88 -10.20 -12.78 -3.36
N VAL A 89 -10.54 -12.13 -4.47
CA VAL A 89 -11.04 -10.75 -4.44
C VAL A 89 -12.52 -10.79 -4.07
N THR A 90 -12.91 -10.10 -3.02
CA THR A 90 -14.27 -10.15 -2.45
C THR A 90 -15.11 -8.94 -2.83
N GLY A 91 -14.49 -7.84 -3.25
CA GLY A 91 -15.20 -6.66 -3.74
C GLY A 91 -14.25 -5.55 -4.19
N ALA A 92 -14.81 -4.56 -4.88
CA ALA A 92 -14.10 -3.34 -5.25
C ALA A 92 -15.06 -2.16 -5.19
N SER A 93 -14.57 -1.00 -4.73
CA SER A 93 -15.33 0.24 -4.62
C SER A 93 -14.48 1.42 -5.10
N LEU A 94 -15.01 2.22 -6.01
CA LEU A 94 -14.33 3.41 -6.54
C LEU A 94 -14.96 4.66 -5.92
N SER A 95 -14.13 5.53 -5.36
CA SER A 95 -14.54 6.83 -4.82
C SER A 95 -13.71 7.94 -5.45
N CYS A 96 -14.35 8.84 -6.18
CA CYS A 96 -13.69 9.96 -6.84
C CYS A 96 -13.92 11.27 -6.07
N THR A 97 -12.91 12.13 -6.08
CA THR A 97 -12.99 13.48 -5.52
C THR A 97 -13.17 14.49 -6.63
N GLU A 98 -14.22 15.30 -6.52
CA GLU A 98 -14.53 16.36 -7.47
C GLU A 98 -13.90 17.69 -7.05
N ASP A 99 -13.63 18.54 -8.02
CA ASP A 99 -13.31 19.94 -7.82
C ASP A 99 -14.55 20.84 -7.86
N ASP A 100 -14.34 22.15 -7.69
CA ASP A 100 -15.42 23.14 -7.71
C ASP A 100 -16.19 23.21 -9.04
N CYS A 101 -15.63 22.64 -10.12
CA CYS A 101 -16.22 22.55 -11.44
C CYS A 101 -16.82 21.16 -11.73
N SER A 102 -16.94 20.29 -10.71
CA SER A 102 -17.41 18.91 -10.82
C SER A 102 -16.55 18.01 -11.72
N HIS A 103 -15.26 18.32 -11.88
CA HIS A 103 -14.31 17.41 -12.51
C HIS A 103 -13.61 16.56 -11.46
N HIS A 104 -13.43 15.27 -11.75
CA HIS A 104 -12.65 14.37 -10.89
C HIS A 104 -11.17 14.74 -10.93
N ARG A 105 -10.58 15.04 -9.76
CA ARG A 105 -9.13 15.26 -9.61
C ARG A 105 -8.35 13.97 -9.36
N GLY A 106 -9.04 12.99 -8.82
CA GLY A 106 -8.46 11.69 -8.52
C GLY A 106 -9.50 10.77 -7.92
N CYS A 107 -9.22 9.47 -8.00
CA CYS A 107 -10.07 8.43 -7.47
C CYS A 107 -9.26 7.46 -6.64
N ASN A 108 -9.87 6.99 -5.55
CA ASN A 108 -9.35 5.92 -4.73
C ASN A 108 -10.16 4.67 -5.04
N LEU A 109 -9.48 3.62 -5.49
CA LEU A 109 -10.06 2.31 -5.69
C LEU A 109 -9.72 1.43 -4.49
N GLU A 110 -10.73 1.11 -3.70
CA GLU A 110 -10.65 0.16 -2.59
C GLU A 110 -10.92 -1.24 -3.11
N ILE A 111 -9.98 -2.17 -2.91
CA ILE A 111 -10.08 -3.56 -3.33
C ILE A 111 -10.07 -4.43 -2.07
N ALA A 112 -11.22 -5.03 -1.77
CA ALA A 112 -11.35 -5.98 -0.69
C ALA A 112 -10.91 -7.37 -1.16
N TYR A 113 -10.09 -8.04 -0.36
CA TYR A 113 -9.62 -9.38 -0.65
C TYR A 113 -9.58 -10.25 0.60
N ARG A 114 -9.57 -11.55 0.35
CA ARG A 114 -9.44 -12.60 1.33
C ARG A 114 -8.23 -13.45 1.00
N LEU A 115 -7.32 -13.54 1.95
CA LEU A 115 -6.15 -14.38 1.88
C LEU A 115 -6.35 -15.54 2.85
N SER A 116 -6.16 -16.77 2.37
CA SER A 116 -6.32 -17.97 3.18
C SER A 116 -5.17 -18.93 2.96
N ALA A 117 -4.77 -19.60 4.04
CA ALA A 117 -3.68 -20.56 4.04
C ALA A 117 -4.18 -21.96 4.44
N LYS A 118 -3.81 -22.99 3.67
CA LYS A 118 -4.01 -24.41 4.01
C LYS A 118 -2.67 -25.13 4.08
N ILE A 119 -1.79 -24.61 4.92
CA ILE A 119 -0.45 -25.14 5.13
C ILE A 119 -0.60 -26.43 5.96
N HIS A 120 0.09 -27.53 5.61
CA HIS A 120 -0.05 -28.80 6.34
C HIS A 120 0.92 -28.93 7.54
N GLN A 121 1.64 -27.86 7.87
CA GLN A 121 2.70 -27.81 8.88
C GLN A 121 2.53 -26.53 9.73
N ASP A 122 3.03 -26.54 10.98
CA ASP A 122 3.09 -25.38 11.89
C ASP A 122 4.18 -24.39 11.46
N LEU A 123 4.16 -24.00 10.19
CA LEU A 123 5.09 -23.04 9.62
C LEU A 123 4.33 -21.77 9.26
N ASP A 124 4.96 -20.65 9.57
CA ASP A 124 4.44 -19.34 9.19
C ASP A 124 4.85 -19.04 7.75
N VAL A 125 3.97 -18.40 7.00
CA VAL A 125 4.24 -18.02 5.61
C VAL A 125 4.05 -16.52 5.45
N GLY A 126 5.14 -15.82 5.15
CA GLY A 126 5.12 -14.44 4.72
C GLY A 126 4.75 -14.37 3.24
N THR A 127 3.84 -13.47 2.86
CA THR A 127 3.49 -13.23 1.46
C THR A 127 3.10 -11.78 1.24
N GLN A 128 3.24 -11.31 0.01
CA GLN A 128 2.82 -9.98 -0.40
C GLN A 128 1.66 -10.09 -1.38
N VAL A 129 0.53 -9.48 -1.04
CA VAL A 129 -0.59 -9.28 -1.96
C VAL A 129 -0.32 -8.02 -2.76
N VAL A 130 -0.35 -8.13 -4.09
CA VAL A 130 -0.22 -6.99 -4.99
C VAL A 130 -1.45 -6.93 -5.87
N CYS A 131 -2.18 -5.83 -5.80
CA CYS A 131 -3.30 -5.54 -6.70
C CYS A 131 -2.90 -4.44 -7.67
N GLU A 132 -3.09 -4.71 -8.95
CA GLU A 132 -2.93 -3.77 -10.06
C GLU A 132 -4.30 -3.41 -10.60
N ALA A 133 -4.51 -2.13 -10.93
CA ALA A 133 -5.77 -1.68 -11.50
C ALA A 133 -5.57 -0.65 -12.62
N VAL A 134 -6.56 -0.58 -13.50
CA VAL A 134 -6.68 0.39 -14.58
C VAL A 134 -8.10 0.97 -14.52
N LEU A 135 -8.20 2.30 -14.62
CA LEU A 135 -9.47 3.00 -14.77
C LEU A 135 -9.69 3.37 -16.24
N ASP A 136 -10.93 3.23 -16.68
CA ASP A 136 -11.41 3.82 -17.92
C ASP A 136 -12.12 5.12 -17.53
N TYR A 137 -11.84 6.23 -18.22
CA TYR A 137 -12.38 7.54 -17.83
C TYR A 137 -12.76 8.40 -19.04
N THR A 138 -13.74 9.27 -18.83
CA THR A 138 -14.29 10.16 -19.86
C THR A 138 -13.99 11.62 -19.50
N THR A 139 -13.50 12.37 -20.48
CA THR A 139 -13.23 13.81 -20.35
C THR A 139 -14.44 14.64 -20.76
N SER A 140 -14.51 15.90 -20.31
CA SER A 140 -15.56 16.86 -20.70
C SER A 140 -15.67 17.07 -22.22
N HIS A 141 -14.58 16.81 -22.96
CA HIS A 141 -14.51 16.89 -24.42
C HIS A 141 -14.99 15.61 -25.13
N GLY A 142 -15.41 14.58 -24.39
CA GLY A 142 -15.93 13.32 -24.93
C GLY A 142 -14.87 12.29 -25.29
N TYR A 143 -13.59 12.49 -24.92
CA TYR A 143 -12.58 11.46 -25.08
C TYR A 143 -12.73 10.38 -24.00
N HIS A 144 -12.63 9.12 -24.43
CA HIS A 144 -12.53 7.95 -23.56
C HIS A 144 -11.07 7.50 -23.49
N LEU A 145 -10.49 7.59 -22.30
CA LEU A 145 -9.09 7.31 -22.05
C LEU A 145 -8.96 6.19 -21.01
N LYS A 146 -7.75 5.64 -20.90
CA LYS A 146 -7.41 4.62 -19.91
C LYS A 146 -6.25 5.14 -19.07
N SER A 147 -6.35 4.96 -17.76
CA SER A 147 -5.26 5.30 -16.86
C SER A 147 -4.05 4.41 -17.12
N GLU A 148 -2.89 4.87 -16.65
CA GLU A 148 -1.78 3.94 -16.45
C GLU A 148 -2.17 2.88 -15.42
N ARG A 149 -1.44 1.76 -15.43
CA ARG A 149 -1.63 0.70 -14.46
C ARG A 149 -0.98 1.09 -13.14
N CYS A 150 -1.81 1.31 -12.12
CA CYS A 150 -1.36 1.62 -10.77
C CYS A 150 -1.41 0.35 -9.90
N SER A 151 -0.52 0.26 -8.91
CA SER A 151 -0.45 -0.89 -8.00
C SER A 151 -0.19 -0.48 -6.57
N SER A 152 -0.68 -1.30 -5.64
CA SER A 152 -0.47 -1.10 -4.21
C SER A 152 -0.23 -2.44 -3.53
N PRO A 153 0.93 -2.63 -2.86
CA PRO A 153 1.28 -3.88 -2.19
C PRO A 153 0.88 -3.89 -0.70
N ALA A 154 0.51 -5.06 -0.19
CA ALA A 154 0.28 -5.31 1.24
C ALA A 154 0.97 -6.61 1.68
N THR A 155 1.70 -6.57 2.79
CA THR A 155 2.45 -7.72 3.32
C THR A 155 1.66 -8.38 4.45
N HIS A 156 1.61 -9.71 4.44
CA HIS A 156 0.94 -10.53 5.45
C HIS A 156 1.83 -11.66 5.91
N ILE A 157 1.63 -12.09 7.15
CA ILE A 157 2.17 -13.34 7.69
C ILE A 157 0.97 -14.20 8.04
N LEU A 158 0.90 -15.39 7.47
CA LEU A 158 -0.20 -16.34 7.66
C LEU A 158 0.28 -17.53 8.49
N HIS A 159 -0.57 -17.93 9.42
CA HIS A 159 -0.38 -19.13 10.22
C HIS A 159 -1.18 -20.32 9.64
N HIS A 160 -1.05 -21.49 10.29
CA HIS A 160 -1.82 -22.67 9.93
C HIS A 160 -3.33 -22.40 9.94
N GLN A 161 -3.99 -22.69 8.81
CA GLN A 161 -5.45 -22.48 8.60
C GLN A 161 -5.92 -21.03 8.74
N ASP A 162 -5.01 -20.07 8.67
CA ASP A 162 -5.34 -18.68 8.88
C ASP A 162 -6.13 -18.10 7.69
N ARG A 163 -6.94 -17.09 8.00
CA ARG A 163 -7.74 -16.35 7.04
C ARG A 163 -7.76 -14.87 7.41
N ILE A 164 -7.23 -14.07 6.49
CA ILE A 164 -7.14 -12.62 6.61
C ILE A 164 -8.06 -11.99 5.57
N ASP A 165 -9.03 -11.21 6.04
CA ASP A 165 -9.84 -10.32 5.20
C ASP A 165 -9.24 -8.90 5.33
N SER A 166 -8.87 -8.28 4.21
CA SER A 166 -8.19 -6.98 4.19
C SER A 166 -8.58 -6.16 2.96
N THR A 167 -8.24 -4.87 2.97
CA THR A 167 -8.54 -3.92 1.88
C THR A 167 -7.28 -3.20 1.46
N LEU A 168 -7.09 -3.08 0.15
CA LEU A 168 -6.00 -2.33 -0.47
C LEU A 168 -6.56 -1.09 -1.17
N VAL A 169 -5.86 0.04 -1.07
CA VAL A 169 -6.23 1.27 -1.76
C VAL A 169 -5.24 1.51 -2.90
N VAL A 170 -5.77 1.68 -4.11
CA VAL A 170 -5.00 2.13 -5.28
C VAL A 170 -5.46 3.55 -5.62
N GLU A 171 -4.53 4.48 -5.58
CA GLU A 171 -4.80 5.91 -5.84
C GLU A 171 -4.54 6.23 -7.32
N PHE A 172 -5.48 6.93 -7.94
CA PHE A 172 -5.38 7.46 -9.29
C PHE A 172 -5.48 8.98 -9.23
N GLN A 173 -4.53 9.67 -9.85
CA GLN A 173 -4.51 11.12 -9.95
C GLN A 173 -4.68 11.53 -11.40
N PHE A 174 -5.57 12.49 -11.64
CA PHE A 174 -5.78 13.07 -12.97
C PHE A 174 -5.16 14.44 -13.05
N SER A 175 -4.73 14.81 -14.23
CA SER A 175 -4.28 16.15 -14.52
C SER A 175 -5.48 17.10 -14.53
N PRO A 176 -5.39 18.31 -13.94
CA PRO A 176 -6.46 19.31 -14.03
C PRO A 176 -6.85 19.68 -15.47
N TYR A 177 -5.95 19.45 -16.43
CA TYR A 177 -6.20 19.73 -17.85
C TYR A 177 -7.07 18.68 -18.55
N GLU A 178 -7.19 17.47 -17.98
CA GLU A 178 -7.99 16.39 -18.57
C GLU A 178 -9.48 16.61 -18.40
N GLN A 179 -9.91 17.37 -17.38
CA GLN A 179 -11.32 17.67 -17.09
C GLN A 179 -12.17 16.38 -17.07
N VAL A 180 -11.77 15.42 -16.24
CA VAL A 180 -12.43 14.12 -16.13
C VAL A 180 -13.81 14.29 -15.51
N ILE A 181 -14.85 13.76 -16.16
CA ILE A 181 -16.25 13.88 -15.71
C ILE A 181 -16.85 12.54 -15.26
N ASP A 182 -16.22 11.43 -15.64
CA ASP A 182 -16.66 10.09 -15.29
C ASP A 182 -15.46 9.14 -15.27
N ALA A 183 -15.47 8.18 -14.35
CA ALA A 183 -14.41 7.20 -14.19
C ALA A 183 -14.99 5.87 -13.69
N GLU A 184 -14.60 4.79 -14.34
CA GLU A 184 -15.02 3.44 -14.00
C GLU A 184 -13.83 2.48 -13.91
N VAL A 185 -14.04 1.37 -13.20
CA VAL A 185 -13.02 0.34 -13.06
C VAL A 185 -12.96 -0.49 -14.35
N GLY A 186 -11.89 -0.34 -15.12
CA GLY A 186 -11.68 -1.11 -16.34
C GLY A 186 -11.15 -2.51 -16.07
N ALA A 187 -10.11 -2.64 -15.24
CA ALA A 187 -9.53 -3.93 -14.88
C ALA A 187 -8.92 -3.94 -13.49
N ILE A 188 -9.04 -5.07 -12.79
CA ILE A 188 -8.34 -5.37 -11.53
C ILE A 188 -7.63 -6.71 -11.67
N ARG A 189 -6.37 -6.76 -11.25
CA ARG A 189 -5.57 -7.99 -11.18
C ARG A 189 -4.82 -8.05 -9.86
N CYS A 190 -5.22 -8.98 -9.00
CA CYS A 190 -4.51 -9.26 -7.76
C CYS A 190 -3.72 -10.57 -7.87
N HIS A 191 -2.53 -10.59 -7.27
CA HIS A 191 -1.69 -11.78 -7.23
C HIS A 191 -0.82 -11.79 -5.97
N LEU A 192 -0.36 -12.98 -5.60
CA LEU A 192 0.63 -13.16 -4.55
C LEU A 192 2.04 -13.04 -5.14
N ASN A 193 2.85 -12.23 -4.48
CA ASN A 193 4.26 -12.00 -4.77
C ASN A 193 5.09 -12.33 -3.53
N LYS A 194 6.39 -12.64 -3.71
CA LYS A 194 7.37 -12.88 -2.63
C LYS A 194 6.83 -13.72 -1.47
N THR A 195 6.57 -15.00 -1.73
CA THR A 195 6.10 -15.94 -0.71
C THR A 195 7.29 -16.66 -0.08
N GLU A 196 7.44 -16.54 1.23
CA GLU A 196 8.59 -17.03 1.98
C GLU A 196 8.13 -17.75 3.24
N ILE A 197 8.80 -18.85 3.60
CA ILE A 197 8.54 -19.55 4.87
C ILE A 197 9.29 -18.82 5.97
N ILE A 198 8.57 -18.44 7.01
CA ILE A 198 9.14 -17.93 8.24
C ILE A 198 9.24 -19.11 9.19
N LEU A 199 10.44 -19.67 9.31
CA LEU A 199 10.73 -20.68 10.33
C LEU A 199 10.78 -19.95 11.68
N GLY A 200 9.71 -20.09 12.48
CA GLY A 200 9.71 -19.66 13.87
C GLY A 200 10.81 -20.41 14.64
N SER A 201 11.78 -19.65 15.15
CA SER A 201 12.74 -20.10 16.15
C SER A 201 12.00 -20.77 17.31
N ALA A 202 12.32 -22.03 17.57
CA ALA A 202 11.87 -22.73 18.77
C ALA A 202 12.18 -21.87 19.99
N ASN A 203 11.16 -21.58 20.80
CA ASN A 203 11.34 -21.18 22.20
C ASN A 203 11.41 -22.44 23.06
#